data_AF-A0A9D8PF72-F1
#
_entry.id   AF-A0A9D8PF72-F1
#
_cell.length_a   1.000
_cell.length_b   1.000
_cell.length_c   1.000
_cell.angle_alpha   90.00
_cell.angle_beta   90.00
_cell.angle_gamma   90.00
#
_symmetry.space_group_name_H-M   'P 1'
#
loop_
_entity.id
_entity.type
_entity.pdbx_description
1 polymer ?
#
loop_
_entity_poly.entity_id
_entity_poly.type
_entity_poly.pdbx_seq_one_letter_code
_entity_poly.pdbx_strand_id
1 'polypeptide(L)'
;MAKITKAIAAIENYRGESVEASQALASGVAALICLGLKQNEEAIRHSANAVRLLDVCPHIMSRTPEQLLYAHALALRANGRAAEGDECLRRAHERVAFVADRLDDEIQRRSWLENVLINRLIVRDGQRLSPLPS
;
A
#
# COMPACT_ATOMS: atom_id res chain seq x y z
N MET A 1 28.43 -28.09 8.73
CA MET A 1 28.22 -27.00 9.71
C MET A 1 27.77 -25.70 9.01
N ALA A 2 28.55 -25.11 8.11
CA ALA A 2 28.21 -23.82 7.45
C ALA A 2 26.87 -23.79 6.67
N LYS A 3 26.41 -24.91 6.08
CA LYS A 3 25.13 -24.96 5.35
C LYS A 3 23.90 -24.93 6.27
N ILE A 4 23.99 -25.50 7.47
CA ILE A 4 22.89 -25.55 8.45
C ILE A 4 22.69 -24.17 9.09
N THR A 5 23.77 -23.47 9.44
CA THR A 5 23.72 -22.10 9.96
C THR A 5 23.09 -21.12 8.96
N LYS A 6 23.38 -21.26 7.66
CA LYS A 6 22.73 -20.47 6.60
C LYS A 6 21.23 -20.75 6.50
N ALA A 7 20.80 -22.01 6.65
CA ALA A 7 19.40 -22.37 6.59
C ALA A 7 18.61 -21.85 7.80
N ILE A 8 19.19 -21.90 9.00
CA ILE A 8 18.57 -21.34 10.22
C ILE A 8 18.42 -19.82 10.09
N ALA A 9 19.47 -19.11 9.67
CA ALA A 9 19.40 -17.66 9.45
C ALA A 9 18.37 -17.29 8.37
N ALA A 10 18.23 -18.10 7.31
CA ALA A 10 17.20 -17.89 6.30
C ALA A 10 15.77 -18.10 6.84
N ILE A 11 15.57 -19.09 7.72
CA ILE A 11 14.27 -19.36 8.35
C ILE A 11 13.91 -18.26 9.36
N GLU A 12 14.88 -17.77 10.14
CA GLU A 12 14.69 -16.68 11.09
C GLU A 12 14.38 -15.36 10.36
N ASN A 13 15.10 -15.05 9.28
CA ASN A 13 14.79 -13.91 8.41
C ASN A 13 13.39 -14.04 7.78
N TYR A 14 13.03 -15.22 7.25
CA TYR A 14 11.70 -15.45 6.66
C TYR A 14 10.57 -15.32 7.69
N ARG A 15 10.80 -15.72 8.95
CA ARG A 15 9.84 -15.53 10.04
C ARG A 15 9.70 -14.08 10.45
N GLY A 16 10.79 -13.32 10.50
CA GLY A 16 10.76 -11.88 10.72
C GLY A 16 9.91 -11.20 9.65
N GLU A 17 10.29 -11.35 8.39
CA GLU A 17 9.64 -10.73 7.22
C GLU A 17 8.12 -10.96 7.16
N SER A 18 7.64 -12.13 7.60
CA SER A 18 6.21 -12.45 7.68
C SER A 18 5.47 -11.62 8.73
N VAL A 19 6.12 -11.30 9.85
CA VAL A 19 5.54 -10.53 10.97
C VAL A 19 5.42 -9.06 10.60
N GLU A 20 6.46 -8.42 10.05
CA GLU A 20 6.36 -7.00 9.69
C GLU A 20 5.39 -6.78 8.52
N ALA A 21 5.30 -7.72 7.58
CA ALA A 21 4.29 -7.69 6.52
C ALA A 21 2.87 -7.71 7.08
N SER A 22 2.62 -8.63 8.00
CA SER A 22 1.34 -8.76 8.70
C SER A 22 1.03 -7.50 9.51
N GLN A 23 2.04 -6.91 10.15
CA GLN A 23 1.90 -5.68 10.91
C GLN A 23 1.60 -4.46 10.03
N ALA A 24 2.25 -4.34 8.86
CA ALA A 24 1.99 -3.28 7.91
C ALA A 24 0.55 -3.35 7.38
N LEU A 25 0.11 -4.55 7.01
CA LEU A 25 -1.26 -4.79 6.58
C LEU A 25 -2.27 -4.49 7.70
N ALA A 26 -2.05 -5.02 8.90
CA ALA A 26 -2.92 -4.78 10.05
C ALA A 26 -3.02 -3.28 10.37
N SER A 27 -1.90 -2.55 10.32
CA SER A 27 -1.86 -1.11 10.51
C SER A 27 -2.62 -0.37 9.40
N GLY A 28 -2.49 -0.78 8.14
CA GLY A 28 -3.27 -0.22 7.03
C GLY A 28 -4.77 -0.43 7.19
N VAL A 29 -5.20 -1.63 7.59
CA VAL A 29 -6.61 -1.93 7.85
C VAL A 29 -7.14 -1.13 9.04
N ALA A 30 -6.38 -1.05 10.14
CA ALA A 30 -6.73 -0.25 11.30
C ALA A 30 -6.94 1.22 10.93
N ALA A 31 -6.08 1.78 10.06
CA ALA A 31 -6.26 3.14 9.57
C ALA A 31 -7.58 3.35 8.82
N LEU A 32 -7.96 2.42 7.94
CA LEU A 32 -9.23 2.48 7.20
C LEU A 32 -10.45 2.34 8.13
N ILE A 33 -10.37 1.48 9.15
CA ILE A 33 -11.41 1.36 10.18
C ILE A 33 -11.55 2.66 10.96
N CYS A 34 -10.45 3.23 11.45
CA CYS A 34 -10.45 4.52 12.15
C CYS A 34 -11.04 5.64 11.29
N LEU A 35 -10.76 5.68 9.98
CA LEU A 35 -11.40 6.64 9.07
C LEU A 35 -12.92 6.45 8.98
N GLY A 36 -13.39 5.21 8.86
CA GLY A 36 -14.83 4.89 8.88
C GLY A 36 -15.52 5.32 10.18
N LEU A 37 -14.77 5.30 11.29
CA LEU A 37 -15.21 5.74 12.61
C LEU A 37 -14.95 7.24 12.89
N LYS A 38 -14.44 8.01 11.91
CA LYS A 38 -14.06 9.44 12.05
C LYS A 38 -12.99 9.70 13.11
N GLN A 39 -12.18 8.71 13.45
CA GLN A 39 -11.04 8.81 14.35
C GLN A 39 -9.79 9.23 13.57
N ASN A 40 -9.78 10.48 13.08
CA ASN A 40 -8.78 10.94 12.11
C ASN A 40 -7.34 10.87 12.65
N GLU A 41 -7.12 11.19 13.93
CA GLU A 41 -5.79 11.14 14.55
C GLU A 41 -5.25 9.71 14.71
N GLU A 42 -6.11 8.74 15.00
CA GLU A 42 -5.72 7.32 15.06
C GLU A 42 -5.43 6.78 13.66
N ALA A 43 -6.24 7.19 12.68
CA ALA A 43 -6.04 6.80 11.30
C ALA A 43 -4.68 7.24 10.75
N ILE A 44 -4.23 8.46 11.04
CA ILE A 44 -2.92 8.93 10.60
C ILE A 44 -1.77 8.21 11.31
N ARG A 45 -1.93 7.89 12.60
CA ARG A 45 -0.92 7.11 13.36
C ARG A 45 -0.76 5.70 12.78
N HIS A 46 -1.86 4.98 12.58
CA HIS A 46 -1.83 3.63 12.02
C HIS A 46 -1.30 3.61 10.58
N SER A 47 -1.77 4.52 9.72
CA SER A 47 -1.31 4.57 8.33
C SER A 47 0.16 4.98 8.20
N ALA A 48 0.64 5.92 9.03
CA ALA A 48 2.06 6.29 9.05
C ALA A 48 2.94 5.10 9.45
N ASN A 49 2.51 4.29 10.43
CA ASN A 49 3.23 3.06 10.77
C ASN A 49 3.25 2.06 9.61
N ALA A 50 2.13 1.90 8.89
CA ALA A 50 2.05 1.01 7.73
C ALA A 50 3.02 1.43 6.62
N VAL A 51 3.10 2.73 6.30
CA VAL A 51 4.03 3.26 5.29
C VAL A 51 5.48 3.15 5.75
N ARG A 52 5.78 3.46 7.02
CA ARG A 52 7.14 3.29 7.58
C ARG A 52 7.63 1.84 7.44
N LEU A 53 6.76 0.86 7.65
CA LEU A 53 7.10 -0.55 7.50
C LEU A 53 7.38 -0.95 6.05
N LEU A 54 6.81 -0.26 5.05
CA LEU A 54 7.20 -0.44 3.64
C LEU A 54 8.63 0.04 3.38
N ASP A 55 9.03 1.16 3.99
CA ASP A 55 10.36 1.75 3.78
C ASP A 55 11.47 0.94 4.46
N VAL A 56 11.20 0.39 5.65
CA VAL A 56 12.16 -0.45 6.39
C VAL A 56 12.32 -1.81 5.74
N CYS A 57 11.27 -2.33 5.11
CA CYS A 57 11.26 -3.66 4.54
C CYS A 57 10.80 -3.63 3.07
N PRO A 58 11.58 -3.08 2.13
CA PRO A 58 11.19 -2.96 0.72
C PRO A 58 11.01 -4.32 0.03
N HIS A 59 11.61 -5.37 0.58
CA HIS A 59 11.48 -6.77 0.11
C HIS A 59 10.23 -7.45 0.66
N ILE A 60 9.61 -6.89 1.71
CA ILE A 60 8.28 -7.28 2.12
C ILE A 60 7.36 -6.79 1.02
N MET A 61 7.17 -7.68 0.05
CA MET A 61 6.02 -7.64 -0.82
C MET A 61 4.80 -7.92 0.06
N SER A 62 4.42 -6.96 0.92
CA SER A 62 3.01 -6.66 1.08
C SER A 62 2.48 -6.67 -0.34
N ARG A 63 1.58 -7.61 -0.66
CA ARG A 63 1.17 -7.81 -2.05
C ARG A 63 0.50 -6.55 -2.63
N THR A 64 0.25 -5.55 -1.80
CA THR A 64 -0.49 -4.32 -2.14
C THR A 64 0.10 -3.06 -1.49
N PRO A 65 1.36 -2.64 -1.77
CA PRO A 65 1.91 -1.37 -1.25
C PRO A 65 1.03 -0.16 -1.64
N GLU A 66 0.39 -0.20 -2.81
CA GLU A 66 -0.58 0.79 -3.28
C GLU A 66 -1.77 0.96 -2.32
N GLN A 67 -2.22 -0.11 -1.65
CA GLN A 67 -3.31 -0.04 -0.68
C GLN A 67 -2.88 0.72 0.58
N LEU A 68 -1.66 0.49 1.07
CA LEU A 68 -1.15 1.17 2.27
C LEU A 68 -0.91 2.66 1.99
N LEU A 69 -0.35 2.98 0.82
CA LEU A 69 -0.19 4.36 0.35
C LEU A 69 -1.54 5.07 0.23
N TYR A 70 -2.55 4.40 -0.33
CA TYR A 70 -3.88 4.97 -0.45
C TYR A 70 -4.56 5.20 0.91
N ALA A 71 -4.46 4.24 1.84
CA ALA A 71 -4.96 4.41 3.20
C ALA A 71 -4.31 5.61 3.90
N HIS A 72 -2.99 5.80 3.72
CA HIS A 72 -2.28 6.96 4.26
C HIS A 72 -2.70 8.27 3.60
N ALA A 73 -2.91 8.27 2.27
CA ALA A 73 -3.42 9.43 1.55
C ALA A 73 -4.77 9.92 2.10
N LEU A 74 -5.69 8.98 2.34
CA LEU A 74 -7.00 9.30 2.95
C LEU A 74 -6.84 9.84 4.37
N ALA A 75 -5.98 9.24 5.19
CA ALA A 75 -5.72 9.70 6.55
C ALA A 75 -5.09 11.11 6.58
N LEU A 76 -4.14 11.40 5.70
CA LEU A 76 -3.54 12.73 5.56
C LEU A 76 -4.59 13.77 5.19
N ARG A 77 -5.43 13.51 4.19
CA ARG A 77 -6.52 14.40 3.78
C ARG A 77 -7.53 14.63 4.91
N ALA A 78 -7.93 13.59 5.64
CA ALA A 78 -8.85 13.69 6.77
C ALA A 78 -8.29 14.55 7.93
N ASN A 79 -6.96 14.73 8.00
CA ASN A 79 -6.27 15.59 8.95
C ASN A 79 -5.83 16.93 8.34
N GLY A 80 -6.40 17.34 7.20
CA GLY A 80 -6.11 18.64 6.56
C GLY A 80 -4.76 18.71 5.84
N ARG A 81 -4.03 17.59 5.73
CA ARG A 81 -2.71 17.49 5.07
C ARG A 81 -2.87 17.08 3.62
N ALA A 82 -3.67 17.82 2.87
CA ALA A 82 -4.11 17.43 1.52
C ALA A 82 -2.95 17.25 0.54
N ALA A 83 -1.98 18.18 0.49
CA ALA A 83 -0.85 18.10 -0.43
C ALA A 83 0.00 16.83 -0.24
N GLU A 84 0.25 16.43 1.01
CA GLU A 84 0.98 15.19 1.32
C GLU A 84 0.14 13.96 0.98
N GLY A 85 -1.17 14.04 1.18
CA GLY A 85 -2.11 13.00 0.76
C GLY A 85 -2.12 12.82 -0.75
N ASP A 86 -2.05 13.91 -1.51
CA ASP A 86 -2.01 13.89 -2.97
C ASP A 86 -0.74 13.22 -3.50
N GLU A 87 0.39 13.49 -2.85
CA GLU A 87 1.66 12.83 -3.17
C GLU A 87 1.60 11.32 -2.89
N CYS A 88 1.02 10.91 -1.76
CA CYS A 88 0.82 9.49 -1.46
C CYS A 88 -0.12 8.81 -2.48
N LEU A 89 -1.19 9.50 -2.88
CA LEU A 89 -2.15 9.01 -3.88
C LEU A 89 -1.50 8.88 -5.26
N ARG A 90 -0.66 9.85 -5.67
CA ARG A 90 0.12 9.79 -6.92
C ARG A 90 1.01 8.55 -6.94
N ARG A 91 1.74 8.28 -5.86
CA ARG A 91 2.59 7.07 -5.73
C ARG A 91 1.78 5.77 -5.79
N ALA A 92 0.61 5.73 -5.13
CA ALA A 92 -0.30 4.58 -5.21
C ALA A 92 -0.80 4.35 -6.65
N HIS A 93 -1.19 5.43 -7.34
CA HIS A 93 -1.65 5.39 -8.73
C HIS A 93 -0.57 4.89 -9.69
N GLU A 94 0.64 5.45 -9.59
CA GLU A 94 1.79 5.01 -10.38
C GLU A 94 2.10 3.54 -10.17
N ARG A 95 1.95 3.03 -8.94
CA ARG A 95 2.15 1.61 -8.66
C ARG A 95 1.08 0.72 -9.30
N VAL A 96 -0.19 1.13 -9.23
CA VAL A 96 -1.29 0.40 -9.88
C VAL A 96 -1.08 0.34 -11.40
N ALA A 97 -0.72 1.47 -12.02
CA ALA A 97 -0.41 1.54 -13.45
C ALA A 97 0.80 0.68 -13.81
N PHE A 98 1.89 0.77 -13.04
CA PHE A 98 3.11 -0.02 -13.24
C PHE A 98 2.86 -1.54 -13.24
N VAL A 99 1.98 -2.01 -12.35
CA VAL A 99 1.60 -3.44 -12.29
C VAL A 99 0.71 -3.79 -13.49
N ALA A 100 -0.27 -2.94 -13.81
CA ALA A 100 -1.16 -3.14 -14.95
C ALA A 100 -0.40 -3.27 -16.28
N ASP A 101 0.61 -2.43 -16.50
CA ASP A 101 1.45 -2.44 -17.72
C ASP A 101 2.31 -3.71 -17.88
N ARG A 102 2.47 -4.49 -16.80
CA ARG A 102 3.23 -5.74 -16.80
C ARG A 102 2.35 -6.99 -16.87
N LEU A 103 1.03 -6.82 -16.89
CA LEU A 103 0.11 -7.91 -17.11
C LEU A 103 -0.05 -8.12 -18.62
N ASP A 104 0.54 -9.19 -19.14
CA ASP A 104 0.51 -9.53 -20.57
C ASP A 104 -0.92 -9.84 -21.07
N ASP A 105 -1.76 -10.40 -20.19
CA ASP A 105 -3.14 -10.77 -20.49
C ASP A 105 -4.10 -9.59 -20.24
N GLU A 106 -4.76 -9.16 -21.30
CA GLU A 106 -5.79 -8.11 -21.29
C GLU A 106 -6.88 -8.36 -20.24
N ILE A 107 -7.30 -9.62 -20.07
CA ILE A 107 -8.35 -9.98 -19.10
C ILE A 107 -7.84 -9.77 -17.68
N GLN A 108 -6.59 -10.17 -17.40
CA GLN A 108 -5.97 -9.96 -16.10
C GLN A 108 -5.74 -8.47 -15.83
N ARG A 109 -5.28 -7.72 -16.82
CA ARG A 109 -5.09 -6.26 -16.70
C ARG A 109 -6.40 -5.56 -16.38
N ARG A 110 -7.48 -5.90 -17.09
CA ARG A 110 -8.81 -5.34 -16.82
C ARG A 110 -9.30 -5.71 -15.43
N SER A 111 -9.18 -6.98 -15.05
CA SER A 111 -9.57 -7.45 -13.72
C SER A 111 -8.81 -6.72 -12.60
N TRP A 112 -7.49 -6.51 -12.77
CA TRP A 112 -6.65 -5.76 -11.84
C TRP A 112 -7.12 -4.32 -11.64
N LEU A 113 -7.53 -3.64 -12.72
CA LEU A 113 -7.96 -2.24 -12.69
C LEU A 113 -9.42 -2.07 -12.23
N GLU A 114 -10.31 -2.99 -12.59
CA GLU A 114 -11.76 -2.81 -12.47
C GLU A 114 -12.41 -3.64 -11.36
N ASN A 115 -11.92 -4.87 -11.14
CA ASN A 115 -12.53 -5.81 -10.18
C ASN A 115 -11.92 -5.70 -8.77
N VAL A 116 -10.65 -5.28 -8.68
CA VAL A 116 -10.00 -5.02 -7.38
C VAL A 116 -10.45 -3.65 -6.88
N LEU A 117 -11.35 -3.64 -5.89
CA LEU A 117 -11.98 -2.42 -5.37
C LEU A 117 -10.98 -1.31 -5.07
N ILE A 118 -9.89 -1.62 -4.37
CA ILE A 118 -8.90 -0.62 -3.96
C ILE A 118 -8.19 0.01 -5.17
N ASN A 119 -7.84 -0.79 -6.19
CA ASN A 119 -7.19 -0.30 -7.40
C ASN A 119 -8.12 0.63 -8.18
N ARG A 120 -9.40 0.28 -8.29
CA ARG A 120 -10.40 1.13 -8.94
C ARG A 120 -10.55 2.47 -8.22
N LEU A 121 -10.52 2.48 -6.89
CA LEU A 121 -10.57 3.72 -6.10
C LEU A 121 -9.32 4.57 -6.31
N ILE A 122 -8.14 3.95 -6.30
CA ILE A 122 -6.85 4.61 -6.58
C ILE A 122 -6.83 5.23 -7.98
N VAL A 123 -7.26 4.51 -9.01
CA VAL A 123 -7.33 5.00 -10.40
C VAL A 123 -8.26 6.20 -10.50
N ARG A 124 -9.49 6.06 -9.99
CA ARG A 124 -10.50 7.13 -10.03
C ARG A 124 -10.02 8.40 -9.32
N ASP A 125 -9.41 8.25 -8.15
CA ASP A 125 -8.99 9.41 -7.35
C ASP A 125 -7.68 10.00 -7.88
N GLY A 126 -6.77 9.18 -8.42
CA GLY A 126 -5.52 9.61 -9.04
C GLY A 126 -5.71 10.40 -10.35
N GLN A 127 -6.69 10.00 -11.18
CA GLN A 127 -7.07 10.75 -12.39
C GLN A 127 -7.50 12.21 -12.11
N ARG A 128 -7.95 12.50 -10.88
CA ARG A 128 -8.30 13.87 -10.46
C ARG A 128 -7.09 14.73 -10.14
N LEU A 129 -5.94 14.12 -9.83
CA LEU A 129 -4.68 14.82 -9.52
C LEU A 129 -3.83 15.06 -10.76
N SER A 130 -3.99 14.24 -11.79
CA SER A 130 -3.30 14.37 -13.06
C SER A 130 -4.24 13.86 -14.14
N PRO A 131 -4.92 14.73 -14.91
CA PRO A 131 -5.62 14.26 -16.09
C PRO A 131 -4.57 13.61 -16.99
N LEU A 132 -4.73 12.32 -17.26
CA LEU A 132 -3.91 11.64 -18.25
C LEU A 132 -4.00 12.46 -19.55
N PRO A 133 -2.89 12.75 -20.24
CA PRO A 133 -2.98 13.35 -21.56
C PRO A 133 -3.88 12.45 -22.42
N SER A 134 -4.93 13.05 -22.95
CA SER A 134 -5.90 12.43 -23.86
C SER A 134 -5.26 11.85 -25.10
#